data_AF-A0A4Q5RUE1-F1
#
_entry.id   AF-A0A4Q5RUE1-F1
#
_cell.length_a   1.000
_cell.length_b   1.000
_cell.length_c   1.000
_cell.angle_alpha   90.00
_cell.angle_beta   90.00
_cell.angle_gamma   90.00
#
_symmetry.space_group_name_H-M   'P 1'
#
loop_
_entity.id
_entity.type
_entity.pdbx_description
1 polymer ?
#
loop_
_entity_poly.entity_id
_entity_poly.type
_entity_poly.pdbx_seq_one_letter_code
_entity_poly.pdbx_strand_id
1 'polypeptide(L)' 'MTELESYIHHHFAIASDDCRRVSGLFKTETLNKGDYFLKPGKYCNKLSFIQEGILRVYVNLPDREVTQFGLDRKK' A
#
# COMPACT_ATOMS: atom_id res chain seq x y z
N MET A 1 -10.73 -17.91 1.38
CA MET A 1 -9.63 -16.97 1.11
C MET A 1 -9.52 -16.01 2.27
N THR A 2 -8.30 -15.66 2.68
CA THR A 2 -8.08 -14.54 3.61
C THR A 2 -8.43 -13.21 2.95
N GLU A 3 -8.54 -12.14 3.72
CA GLU A 3 -8.80 -10.82 3.16
C GLU A 3 -7.69 -10.37 2.18
N LEU A 4 -6.42 -10.62 2.52
CA LEU A 4 -5.29 -10.34 1.65
C LEU A 4 -5.37 -11.15 0.35
N GLU A 5 -5.72 -12.44 0.42
CA GLU A 5 -5.94 -13.27 -0.78
C GLU A 5 -7.06 -12.71 -1.66
N SER A 6 -8.16 -12.24 -1.05
CA SER A 6 -9.24 -11.57 -1.77
C SER A 6 -8.75 -10.30 -2.47
N TYR A 7 -7.96 -9.45 -1.80
CA TYR A 7 -7.39 -8.26 -2.44
C TYR A 7 -6.48 -8.62 -3.62
N ILE A 8 -5.59 -9.59 -3.44
CA ILE A 8 -4.70 -10.06 -4.51
C ILE A 8 -5.50 -10.56 -5.72
N HIS A 9 -6.54 -11.37 -5.47
CA HIS A 9 -7.42 -11.87 -6.54
C HIS A 9 -8.12 -10.73 -7.29
N HIS A 10 -8.74 -9.79 -6.58
CA HIS A 10 -9.53 -8.72 -7.21
C HIS A 10 -8.67 -7.66 -7.91
N HIS A 11 -7.52 -7.29 -7.34
CA HIS A 11 -6.67 -6.24 -7.90
C HIS A 11 -5.78 -6.72 -9.04
N PHE A 12 -5.39 -8.00 -9.05
CA PHE A 12 -4.43 -8.52 -10.03
C PHE A 12 -4.97 -9.66 -10.89
N ALA A 13 -6.24 -10.06 -10.72
CA ALA A 13 -6.86 -11.17 -11.44
C ALA A 13 -6.06 -12.49 -11.35
N ILE A 14 -5.38 -12.71 -10.23
CA ILE A 14 -4.57 -13.91 -9.99
C ILE A 14 -5.48 -15.09 -9.65
N ALA A 15 -5.20 -16.28 -10.18
CA ALA A 15 -5.98 -17.48 -9.87
C ALA A 15 -6.00 -17.77 -8.36
N SER A 16 -7.11 -18.31 -7.84
CA SER A 16 -7.29 -18.57 -6.40
C SER A 16 -6.16 -19.42 -5.80
N ASP A 17 -5.68 -20.42 -6.55
CA ASP A 17 -4.60 -21.32 -6.10
C ASP A 17 -3.25 -20.59 -5.94
N ASP A 18 -2.98 -19.60 -6.79
CA ASP A 18 -1.77 -18.78 -6.74
C ASP A 18 -1.87 -17.68 -5.67
N CYS A 19 -3.09 -17.26 -5.31
CA CYS A 19 -3.30 -16.22 -4.28
C CYS A 19 -2.67 -16.61 -2.95
N ARG A 20 -2.71 -17.89 -2.57
CA ARG A 20 -2.07 -18.39 -1.34
C ARG A 20 -0.55 -18.29 -1.39
N ARG A 21 0.06 -18.53 -2.55
CA ARG A 21 1.52 -18.43 -2.72
C ARG A 21 1.97 -16.97 -2.65
N VAL A 22 1.23 -16.10 -3.32
CA VAL A 22 1.50 -14.66 -3.36
C VAL A 22 1.26 -14.03 -1.99
N SER A 23 0.17 -14.36 -1.29
CA SER A 23 -0.13 -13.84 0.05
C SER A 23 0.97 -14.21 1.06
N GLY A 24 1.56 -15.40 0.94
CA GLY A 24 2.70 -15.82 1.77
C GLY A 24 3.99 -15.02 1.59
N LEU A 25 4.11 -14.19 0.55
CA LEU A 25 5.26 -13.30 0.34
C LEU A 25 5.10 -11.95 1.05
N PHE A 26 3.89 -11.58 1.45
CA PHE A 26 3.63 -10.34 2.18
C PHE A 26 4.07 -10.47 3.64
N LYS A 27 4.52 -9.35 4.19
CA LYS A 27 4.89 -9.22 5.60
C LYS A 27 4.16 -8.02 6.19
N THR A 28 3.71 -8.15 7.43
CA THR A 28 3.12 -7.02 8.16
C THR A 28 4.20 -5.96 8.40
N GLU A 29 3.87 -4.72 8.05
CA GLU A 29 4.69 -3.52 8.29
C GLU A 29 3.83 -2.49 9.01
N THR A 30 4.38 -1.87 10.06
CA THR A 30 3.70 -0.82 10.82
C THR A 30 4.44 0.50 10.60
N LEU A 31 3.69 1.54 10.21
CA LEU A 31 4.18 2.91 10.09
C LEU A 31 3.53 3.76 11.18
N ASN A 32 4.33 4.50 11.93
CA ASN A 32 3.81 5.46 12.89
C ASN A 32 3.34 6.73 12.19
N LYS A 33 2.54 7.54 12.88
CA LYS A 33 2.12 8.85 12.34
C LYS A 33 3.34 9.72 12.04
N GLY A 34 3.48 10.12 10.77
CA GLY A 34 4.61 10.92 10.29
C GLY A 34 5.73 10.09 9.65
N ASP A 35 5.67 8.76 9.73
CA ASP A 35 6.57 7.89 9.00
C ASP A 35 6.25 7.89 7.50
N TYR A 36 7.25 7.56 6.69
CA TYR A 36 7.17 7.59 5.24
C TYR A 36 7.27 6.18 4.67
N PHE A 37 6.28 5.78 3.88
CA PHE A 37 6.35 4.55 3.08
C PHE A 37 7.39 4.67 1.95
N LEU A 38 7.44 5.84 1.31
CA LEU A 38 8.41 6.19 0.25
C LEU A 38 8.80 7.66 0.40
N LYS A 39 10.07 7.98 0.13
CA LYS A 39 10.58 9.36 0.11
C LYS A 39 10.99 9.75 -1.32
N PRO A 40 10.96 11.05 -1.66
CA PRO A 40 11.46 11.54 -2.94
C PRO A 40 12.90 11.07 -3.22
N GLY A 41 13.19 10.77 -4.49
CA GLY A 41 14.51 10.30 -4.91
C GLY A 41 14.83 8.83 -4.55
N LYS A 42 13.87 8.07 -4.00
CA LYS A 42 14.01 6.63 -3.75
C LYS A 42 13.15 5.83 -4.73
N TYR A 43 13.67 4.70 -5.20
CA TYR A 43 12.89 3.72 -5.93
C TYR A 43 12.00 2.94 -4.96
N CYS A 44 10.71 2.82 -5.28
CA CYS A 44 9.81 1.93 -4.55
C CYS A 44 10.00 0.50 -5.05
N ASN A 45 10.53 -0.38 -4.21
CA ASN A 45 10.79 -1.79 -4.52
C ASN A 45 9.88 -2.74 -3.73
N LYS A 46 8.82 -2.22 -3.13
CA LYS A 46 7.85 -2.98 -2.35
C LYS A 46 6.43 -2.55 -2.71
N LEU A 47 5.51 -3.51 -2.61
CA LEU A 47 4.09 -3.32 -2.78
C LEU A 47 3.40 -3.73 -1.49
N SER A 48 2.51 -2.87 -0.99
CA SER A 48 1.78 -3.11 0.25
C SER A 48 0.31 -2.77 0.07
N PHE A 49 -0.55 -3.53 0.74
CA PHE A 49 -1.95 -3.19 0.93
C PHE A 49 -2.12 -2.53 2.29
N ILE A 50 -2.97 -1.50 2.37
CA ILE A 50 -3.28 -0.86 3.66
C ILE A 50 -4.26 -1.76 4.42
N GLN A 51 -3.82 -2.28 5.56
CA GLN A 51 -4.65 -3.10 6.45
C GLN A 51 -5.49 -2.23 7.39
N GLU A 52 -4.90 -1.16 7.93
CA GLU A 52 -5.58 -0.21 8.82
C GLU A 52 -4.90 1.16 8.71
N GLY A 53 -5.68 2.24 8.86
CA GLY A 53 -5.18 3.62 8.84
C GLY A 53 -5.25 4.29 7.46
N ILE A 54 -4.48 5.37 7.30
CA ILE A 54 -4.48 6.22 6.10
C ILE A 54 -3.05 6.52 5.65
N LEU A 55 -2.82 6.50 4.34
CA LEU A 55 -1.55 6.93 3.73
C LEU A 55 -1.81 8.07 2.74
N ARG A 56 -1.03 9.15 2.83
CA ARG A 56 -1.13 10.30 1.93
C ARG A 56 0.04 10.32 0.96
N VAL A 57 -0.25 10.41 -0.34
CA VAL A 57 0.75 10.64 -1.38
C VAL A 57 0.74 12.11 -1.77
N TYR A 58 1.88 12.77 -1.58
CA TYR A 58 2.03 14.20 -1.83
C TYR A 58 3.44 14.54 -2.31
N VAL A 59 3.59 15.71 -2.93
CA VAL A 59 4.87 16.29 -3.31
C VAL A 59 4.96 17.73 -2.79
N ASN A 60 6.13 18.10 -2.28
CA ASN A 60 6.45 19.48 -1.94
C ASN A 60 7.15 20.16 -3.11
N LEU A 61 6.54 21.22 -3.63
CA LEU A 61 7.12 22.13 -4.63
C LEU A 61 7.63 23.40 -3.92
N PRO A 62 8.47 24.23 -4.58
CA PRO A 62 9.01 25.44 -3.95
C PRO A 62 7.95 26.41 -3.42
N ASP A 63 6.78 26.47 -4.06
CA ASP A 63 5.70 27.42 -3.79
C ASP A 63 4.49 26.81 -3.09
N ARG A 64 4.33 25.48 -3.12
CA ARG A 64 3.14 24.79 -2.59
C ARG A 64 3.35 23.30 -2.34
N GLU A 65 2.52 22.72 -1.48
CA GLU A 65 2.35 21.27 -1.37
C GLU A 65 1.21 20.82 -2.31
N VAL A 66 1.42 19.76 -3.07
CA VAL A 66 0.38 19.14 -3.90
C VAL A 66 0.13 17.72 -3.41
N THR A 67 -1.09 17.45 -2.96
CA THR A 67 -1.54 16.08 -2.65
C THR A 67 -2.09 15.44 -3.92
N GLN A 68 -1.60 14.25 -4.24
CA GLN A 68 -2.08 13.49 -5.40
C GLN A 68 -3.33 12.67 -5.04
N PHE A 69 -3.27 11.89 -3.96
CA PHE A 69 -4.39 11.13 -3.41
C PHE A 69 -4.13 10.70 -1.96
N GLY A 70 -5.21 10.44 -1.22
CA GLY A 70 -5.19 9.75 0.07
C GLY A 70 -5.79 8.36 -0.08
N LEU A 71 -5.11 7.33 0.45
CA LEU A 71 -5.64 5.98 0.57
C LEU A 71 -6.09 5.78 2.01
N ASP A 72 -7.40 5.72 2.22
CA ASP A 72 -8.05 5.46 3.51
C ASP A 72 -8.68 4.07 3.49
N ARG A 73 -8.48 3.32 4.57
CA ARG A 73 -9.26 2.11 4.83
C ARG A 73 -10.17 2.37 6.01
N LYS A 74 -11.39 2.82 5.72
CA LYS A 74 -12.45 2.88 6.73
C LYS A 74 -12.93 1.46 7.03
N LYS A 75 -13.09 1.18 8.33
CA LYS A 75 -13.73 -0.02 8.85
C LYS A 75 -15.17 -0.14 8.36
#